data_AF-A0A9P0IM14-F1
#
_entry.id   AF-A0A9P0IM14-F1
#
_cell.length_a   1.000
_cell.length_b   1.000
_cell.length_c   1.000
_cell.angle_alpha   90.00
_cell.angle_beta   90.00
_cell.angle_gamma   90.00
#
_symmetry.space_group_name_H-M   'P 1'
#
loop_
_entity.id
_entity.type
_entity.pdbx_description
1 polymer ?
#
loop_
_entity_poly.entity_id
_entity_poly.type
_entity_poly.pdbx_seq_one_letter_code
_entity_poly.pdbx_strand_id
1 'polypeptide(L)'
;MASSGFGLREIIKIPSVFNENSTNNTSFTEHAVWCIDWRPSQHWMFQIANVLFFLSYSVPTSYYGILFMHSTLIAGFLILITWAWRIVCAPDLFTWNLCFLFINILQLIYLIYQRRPINFNPELEQIYRSMFKPFKITRIQFKKLVSEQFAQIVTLHIGEAYAMQNITKTDRLGLLMSGKANVLQDHQLLHPIGPCEFLDSPEFESRGSSEDKFKVSVIAATTCRYIFWQRSALEYLFVKETYLATVLATLIAKDITIKLYSMNNKIMTDKGSHLDIRLPSITPALASKECKPPIVKTLKKLAVISSHCPKSPIPAGKCIS
;
A
#
# COMPACT_ATOMS: atom_id res chain seq x y z
N MET A 1 -29.93 38.61 -50.85
CA MET A 1 -30.99 38.61 -49.83
C MET A 1 -30.36 39.12 -48.54
N ALA A 2 -30.80 40.30 -48.10
CA ALA A 2 -30.50 41.01 -46.83
C ALA A 2 -29.03 41.17 -46.38
N SER A 3 -28.49 42.35 -46.66
CA SER A 3 -27.45 43.03 -45.89
C SER A 3 -28.12 43.89 -44.81
N SER A 4 -27.65 43.81 -43.56
CA SER A 4 -27.88 44.76 -42.45
C SER A 4 -26.93 44.35 -41.32
N GLY A 5 -25.93 45.12 -40.89
CA GLY A 5 -26.02 46.52 -40.50
C GLY A 5 -26.34 46.60 -39.01
N PHE A 6 -25.46 46.09 -38.14
CA PHE A 6 -25.63 46.22 -36.68
C PHE A 6 -24.94 47.49 -36.20
N GLY A 7 -25.77 48.47 -35.84
CA GLY A 7 -25.39 49.82 -35.46
C GLY A 7 -24.58 49.87 -34.17
N LEU A 8 -23.39 50.45 -34.30
CA LEU A 8 -22.45 50.75 -33.22
C LEU A 8 -22.70 52.17 -32.65
N ARG A 9 -23.97 52.52 -32.42
CA ARG A 9 -24.38 53.83 -31.91
C ARG A 9 -25.58 53.67 -30.98
N GLU A 10 -25.35 53.42 -29.69
CA GLU A 10 -26.32 53.63 -28.58
C GLU A 10 -25.66 53.36 -27.21
N ILE A 11 -24.34 53.58 -27.08
CA ILE A 11 -23.67 53.59 -25.77
C ILE A 11 -22.79 54.82 -25.80
N ILE A 12 -22.86 55.62 -24.73
CA ILE A 12 -22.32 56.99 -24.59
C ILE A 12 -23.36 58.06 -24.94
N LYS A 13 -24.33 58.27 -24.03
CA LYS A 13 -24.90 59.60 -23.82
C LYS A 13 -23.84 60.46 -23.11
N ILE A 14 -22.94 61.07 -23.88
CA ILE A 14 -22.19 62.25 -23.42
C ILE A 14 -23.21 63.40 -23.38
N PRO A 15 -23.37 64.12 -22.24
CA PRO A 15 -24.06 65.40 -22.27
C PRO A 15 -23.22 66.36 -23.10
N SER A 16 -23.75 66.78 -24.25
CA SER A 16 -23.21 67.87 -25.04
C SER A 16 -23.33 69.18 -24.24
N VAL A 17 -22.24 69.59 -23.59
CA VAL A 17 -22.09 70.96 -23.09
C VAL A 17 -20.78 71.50 -23.64
N PHE A 18 -20.82 71.89 -24.91
CA PHE A 18 -19.85 72.81 -25.48
C PHE A 18 -20.64 73.94 -26.13
N ASN A 19 -20.86 75.02 -25.37
CA ASN A 19 -21.10 76.33 -25.94
C ASN A 19 -20.49 77.39 -25.01
N GLU A 20 -19.80 78.36 -25.63
CA GLU A 20 -18.77 79.23 -25.08
C GLU A 20 -19.25 80.20 -23.97
N ASN A 21 -18.41 80.41 -22.94
CA ASN A 21 -17.67 81.67 -22.73
C ASN A 21 -17.16 81.85 -21.27
N SER A 22 -15.85 82.09 -21.19
CA SER A 22 -15.18 82.94 -20.19
C SER A 22 -14.89 82.42 -18.77
N THR A 23 -13.64 82.71 -18.35
CA THR A 23 -13.06 82.80 -16.99
C THR A 23 -12.66 81.52 -16.23
N ASN A 24 -11.43 81.06 -16.49
CA ASN A 24 -10.33 80.68 -15.55
C ASN A 24 -10.63 80.17 -14.12
N ASN A 25 -11.71 79.42 -13.87
CA ASN A 25 -11.97 78.77 -12.57
C ASN A 25 -12.27 77.26 -12.67
N THR A 26 -12.10 76.63 -13.83
CA THR A 26 -12.56 75.25 -14.08
C THR A 26 -11.62 74.13 -13.59
N SER A 27 -10.34 74.40 -13.32
CA SER A 27 -9.40 73.34 -12.89
C SER A 27 -9.62 72.87 -11.45
N PHE A 28 -10.04 73.75 -10.55
CA PHE A 28 -10.22 73.38 -9.13
C PHE A 28 -11.49 72.55 -8.89
N THR A 29 -12.56 72.83 -9.65
CA THR A 29 -13.81 72.09 -9.57
C THR A 29 -13.71 70.71 -10.22
N GLU A 30 -12.97 70.55 -11.31
CA GLU A 30 -12.76 69.22 -11.94
C GLU A 30 -11.92 68.29 -11.04
N HIS A 31 -10.84 68.81 -10.42
CA HIS A 31 -10.05 68.03 -9.46
C HIS A 31 -10.85 67.65 -8.20
N ALA A 32 -11.74 68.53 -7.71
CA ALA A 32 -12.59 68.23 -6.57
C ALA A 32 -13.65 67.15 -6.87
N VAL A 33 -14.19 67.12 -8.10
CA VAL A 33 -15.14 66.08 -8.54
C VAL A 33 -14.46 64.71 -8.62
N TRP A 34 -13.24 64.64 -9.17
CA TRP A 34 -12.49 63.38 -9.20
C TRP A 34 -12.28 62.83 -7.79
N CYS A 35 -11.92 63.66 -6.82
CA CYS A 35 -11.73 63.23 -5.43
C CYS A 35 -13.00 62.64 -4.77
N ILE A 36 -14.20 63.01 -5.22
CA ILE A 36 -15.46 62.48 -4.68
C ILE A 36 -15.66 61.02 -5.12
N ASP A 37 -15.33 60.70 -6.37
CA ASP A 37 -15.49 59.34 -6.94
C ASP A 37 -14.52 58.33 -6.31
N TRP A 38 -13.37 58.77 -5.77
CA TRP A 38 -12.40 57.91 -5.07
C TRP A 38 -12.72 57.67 -3.59
N ARG A 39 -13.71 58.35 -3.00
CA ARG A 39 -14.09 58.16 -1.58
C ARG A 39 -14.40 56.70 -1.21
N PRO A 40 -15.12 55.91 -2.03
CA PRO A 40 -15.37 54.50 -1.71
C PRO A 40 -14.09 53.68 -1.58
N SER A 41 -13.07 53.98 -2.40
CA SER A 41 -11.78 53.27 -2.44
C SER A 41 -10.88 53.59 -1.22
N GLN A 42 -11.13 54.71 -0.53
CA GLN A 42 -10.45 55.04 0.72
C GLN A 42 -10.96 54.23 1.91
N HIS A 43 -12.01 53.42 1.74
CA HIS A 43 -12.59 52.65 2.83
C HIS A 43 -11.63 51.57 3.34
N TRP A 44 -11.54 51.42 4.67
CA TRP A 44 -10.63 50.48 5.34
C TRP A 44 -10.79 49.03 4.86
N MET A 45 -12.02 48.58 4.56
CA MET A 45 -12.27 47.24 3.99
C MET A 45 -11.53 47.02 2.67
N PHE A 46 -11.53 48.01 1.78
CA PHE A 46 -10.82 47.93 0.50
C PHE A 46 -9.32 47.82 0.74
N GLN A 47 -8.77 48.61 1.66
CA GLN A 47 -7.34 48.59 1.99
C GLN A 47 -6.91 47.25 2.63
N ILE A 48 -7.70 46.73 3.58
CA ILE A 48 -7.43 45.43 4.20
C ILE A 48 -7.42 44.31 3.17
N ALA A 49 -8.39 44.30 2.25
CA ALA A 49 -8.43 43.26 1.22
C ALA A 49 -7.19 43.30 0.31
N ASN A 50 -6.73 44.49 -0.07
CA ASN A 50 -5.50 44.65 -0.85
C ASN A 50 -4.24 44.22 -0.09
N VAL A 51 -4.18 44.47 1.22
CA VAL A 51 -3.09 43.96 2.08
C VAL A 51 -3.11 42.42 2.11
N LEU A 52 -4.28 41.80 2.23
CA LEU A 52 -4.41 40.34 2.19
C LEU A 52 -3.99 39.76 0.84
N PHE A 53 -4.30 40.45 -0.26
CA PHE A 53 -3.83 40.05 -1.59
C PHE A 53 -2.31 40.16 -1.71
N PHE A 54 -1.72 41.26 -1.26
CA PHE A 54 -0.27 41.41 -1.22
C PHE A 54 0.41 40.30 -0.40
N LEU A 55 -0.13 39.99 0.78
CA LEU A 55 0.35 38.88 1.61
C LEU A 55 0.22 37.54 0.89
N SER A 56 -0.89 37.29 0.20
CA SER A 56 -1.12 36.03 -0.52
C SER A 56 -0.09 35.78 -1.62
N TYR A 57 0.33 36.83 -2.33
CA TYR A 57 1.30 36.74 -3.43
C TYR A 57 2.77 36.76 -2.96
N SER A 58 3.01 37.12 -1.69
CA SER A 58 4.36 37.19 -1.11
C SER A 58 4.84 35.85 -0.54
N VAL A 59 4.03 34.80 -0.62
CA VAL A 59 4.25 33.53 0.08
C VAL A 59 5.09 32.57 -0.79
N PRO A 60 6.07 31.84 -0.22
CA PRO A 60 6.90 30.89 -0.96
C PRO A 60 6.09 29.68 -1.48
N THR A 61 6.58 29.04 -2.55
CA THR A 61 5.95 27.89 -3.25
C THR A 61 5.96 26.55 -2.48
N SER A 62 5.98 26.60 -1.15
CA SER A 62 5.83 25.42 -0.29
C SER A 62 4.37 24.98 -0.20
N TYR A 63 4.10 23.71 0.13
CA TYR A 63 2.73 23.20 0.30
C TYR A 63 1.90 24.02 1.30
N TYR A 64 2.45 24.29 2.49
CA TYR A 64 1.81 25.14 3.49
C TYR A 64 1.67 26.59 3.01
N GLY A 65 2.59 27.04 2.16
CA GLY A 65 2.53 28.35 1.52
C GLY A 65 1.35 28.46 0.54
N ILE A 66 1.16 27.47 -0.33
CA ILE A 66 0.05 27.45 -1.29
C ILE A 66 -1.30 27.36 -0.57
N LEU A 67 -1.40 26.56 0.52
CA LEU A 67 -2.60 26.53 1.38
C LEU A 67 -2.90 27.91 1.99
N PHE A 68 -1.87 28.57 2.53
CA PHE A 68 -1.99 29.90 3.13
C PHE A 68 -2.38 30.96 2.08
N MET A 69 -1.82 30.87 0.87
CA MET A 69 -2.12 31.75 -0.25
C MET A 69 -3.60 31.68 -0.65
N HIS A 70 -4.15 30.48 -0.88
CA HIS A 70 -5.59 30.36 -1.18
C HIS A 70 -6.47 30.79 -0.01
N SER A 71 -6.08 30.50 1.24
CA SER A 71 -6.85 30.90 2.43
C SER A 71 -6.91 32.43 2.59
N THR A 72 -5.80 33.13 2.37
CA THR A 72 -5.73 34.59 2.43
C THR A 72 -6.44 35.27 1.26
N LEU A 73 -6.38 34.68 0.05
CA LEU A 73 -7.19 35.14 -1.09
C LEU A 73 -8.69 35.02 -0.82
N ILE A 74 -9.15 33.91 -0.24
CA ILE A 74 -10.57 33.74 0.14
C ILE A 74 -10.99 34.84 1.12
N ALA A 75 -10.19 35.11 2.15
CA ALA A 75 -10.46 36.18 3.10
C ALA A 75 -10.50 37.57 2.42
N GLY A 76 -9.56 37.86 1.51
CA GLY A 76 -9.53 39.11 0.75
C GLY A 76 -10.76 39.29 -0.15
N PHE A 77 -11.16 38.25 -0.88
CA PHE A 77 -12.35 38.30 -1.74
C PHE A 77 -13.65 38.45 -0.93
N LEU A 78 -13.79 37.80 0.24
CA LEU A 78 -14.97 37.99 1.11
C LEU A 78 -15.11 39.45 1.57
N ILE A 79 -14.00 40.10 1.91
CA ILE A 79 -13.98 41.51 2.32
C ILE A 79 -14.32 42.42 1.12
N LEU A 80 -13.78 42.14 -0.07
CA LEU A 80 -14.11 42.92 -1.28
C LEU A 80 -15.56 42.76 -1.73
N ILE A 81 -16.11 41.55 -1.66
CA ILE A 81 -17.53 41.29 -1.96
C ILE A 81 -18.41 42.11 -1.01
N THR A 82 -18.07 42.13 0.28
CA THR A 82 -18.81 42.91 1.28
C THR A 82 -18.72 44.41 1.00
N TRP A 83 -17.54 44.91 0.64
CA TRP A 83 -17.34 46.31 0.26
C TRP A 83 -18.11 46.68 -1.02
N ALA A 84 -18.02 45.86 -2.06
CA ALA A 84 -18.71 46.05 -3.34
C ALA A 84 -20.24 46.08 -3.17
N TRP A 85 -20.78 45.21 -2.31
CA TRP A 85 -22.22 45.12 -2.06
C TRP A 85 -22.74 46.25 -1.15
N ARG A 86 -22.00 46.60 -0.09
CA ARG A 86 -22.51 47.51 0.96
C ARG A 86 -22.19 48.99 0.72
N ILE A 87 -21.14 49.30 -0.02
CA ILE A 87 -20.63 50.68 -0.15
C ILE A 87 -20.77 51.17 -1.60
N VAL A 88 -20.27 50.41 -2.57
CA VAL A 88 -20.27 50.83 -3.99
C VAL A 88 -21.57 50.47 -4.70
N CYS A 89 -22.26 49.41 -4.26
CA CYS A 89 -23.45 48.86 -4.92
C CYS A 89 -23.20 48.51 -6.41
N ALA A 90 -22.00 48.04 -6.74
CA ALA A 90 -21.61 47.65 -8.10
C ALA A 90 -21.77 46.13 -8.32
N PRO A 91 -22.81 45.67 -9.04
CA PRO A 91 -23.09 44.23 -9.21
C PRO A 91 -22.04 43.50 -10.06
N ASP A 92 -21.41 44.19 -11.00
CA ASP A 92 -20.34 43.61 -11.83
C ASP A 92 -19.12 43.23 -10.99
N LEU A 93 -18.63 44.18 -10.16
CA LEU A 93 -17.53 43.96 -9.24
C LEU A 93 -17.86 42.84 -8.23
N PHE A 94 -19.07 42.83 -7.69
CA PHE A 94 -19.53 41.75 -6.81
C PHE A 94 -19.44 40.38 -7.49
N THR A 95 -19.95 40.28 -8.72
CA THR A 95 -20.01 39.02 -9.47
C THR A 95 -18.61 38.48 -9.77
N TRP A 96 -17.68 39.31 -10.23
CA TRP A 96 -16.31 38.90 -10.50
C TRP A 96 -15.58 38.41 -9.24
N ASN A 97 -15.69 39.15 -8.14
CA ASN A 97 -15.05 38.74 -6.88
C ASN A 97 -15.66 37.45 -6.31
N LEU A 98 -16.96 37.22 -6.51
CA LEU A 98 -17.63 35.97 -6.15
C LEU A 98 -17.11 34.78 -6.97
N CYS A 99 -16.89 34.96 -8.27
CA CYS A 99 -16.27 33.93 -9.12
C CYS A 99 -14.86 33.58 -8.65
N PHE A 100 -14.03 34.58 -8.35
CA PHE A 100 -12.68 34.35 -7.84
C PHE A 100 -12.66 33.69 -6.45
N LEU A 101 -13.60 34.07 -5.57
CA LEU A 101 -13.81 33.40 -4.29
C LEU A 101 -14.06 31.90 -4.50
N PHE A 102 -14.99 31.55 -5.39
CA PHE A 102 -15.36 30.17 -5.66
C PHE A 102 -14.19 29.36 -6.22
N ILE A 103 -13.43 29.92 -7.18
CA ILE A 103 -12.23 29.27 -7.72
C ILE A 103 -11.21 28.99 -6.61
N ASN A 104 -10.95 29.95 -5.72
CA ASN A 104 -10.00 29.76 -4.63
C ASN A 104 -10.48 28.73 -3.60
N ILE A 105 -11.79 28.67 -3.32
CA ILE A 105 -12.38 27.62 -2.46
C ILE A 105 -12.18 26.24 -3.09
N LEU A 106 -12.46 26.07 -4.38
CA LEU A 106 -12.25 24.80 -5.07
C LEU A 106 -10.79 24.37 -5.06
N GLN A 107 -9.85 25.29 -5.30
CA GLN A 107 -8.41 25.01 -5.25
C GLN A 107 -7.95 24.62 -3.85
N LEU A 108 -8.44 25.32 -2.81
CA LEU A 108 -8.16 24.98 -1.42
C LEU A 108 -8.67 23.57 -1.07
N ILE A 109 -9.91 23.26 -1.44
CA ILE A 109 -10.50 21.92 -1.24
C ILE A 109 -9.69 20.85 -1.97
N TYR A 110 -9.33 21.09 -3.24
CA TYR A 110 -8.53 20.15 -4.04
C TYR A 110 -7.16 19.88 -3.38
N LEU A 111 -6.49 20.92 -2.89
CA LEU A 111 -5.18 20.81 -2.26
C LEU A 111 -5.23 20.09 -0.89
N ILE A 112 -6.30 20.31 -0.13
CA ILE A 112 -6.58 19.56 1.11
C ILE A 112 -6.89 18.10 0.77
N TYR A 113 -7.70 17.85 -0.26
CA TYR A 113 -8.11 16.51 -0.68
C TYR A 113 -6.90 15.67 -1.12
N GLN A 114 -5.97 16.25 -1.87
CA GLN A 114 -4.74 15.57 -2.32
C GLN A 114 -3.88 15.07 -1.15
N ARG A 115 -3.95 15.73 0.01
CA ARG A 115 -3.20 15.35 1.22
C ARG A 115 -4.00 14.58 2.25
N ARG A 116 -5.24 14.16 1.94
CA ARG A 116 -6.05 13.37 2.88
C ARG A 116 -5.21 12.19 3.39
N PRO A 117 -4.95 12.11 4.72
CA PRO A 117 -4.10 11.07 5.26
C PRO A 117 -4.70 9.71 4.90
N ILE A 118 -3.86 8.83 4.37
CA ILE A 118 -4.21 7.44 4.13
C ILE A 118 -4.29 6.78 5.51
N ASN A 119 -5.51 6.76 6.07
CA ASN A 119 -5.80 6.06 7.29
C ASN A 119 -6.07 4.60 6.94
N PHE A 120 -5.20 3.71 7.43
CA PHE A 120 -5.41 2.29 7.33
C PHE A 120 -6.30 1.81 8.47
N ASN A 121 -6.99 0.68 8.25
CA ASN A 121 -7.63 -0.05 9.34
C ASN A 121 -6.60 -0.37 10.43
N PRO A 122 -6.99 -0.46 11.72
CA PRO A 122 -6.06 -0.62 12.83
C PRO A 122 -5.13 -1.84 12.66
N GLU A 123 -5.66 -2.95 12.13
CA GLU A 123 -4.89 -4.17 11.84
C GLU A 123 -3.80 -3.94 10.76
N LEU A 124 -4.14 -3.23 9.67
CA LEU A 124 -3.18 -2.89 8.61
C LEU A 124 -2.16 -1.83 9.07
N GLU A 125 -2.59 -0.88 9.91
CA GLU A 125 -1.70 0.10 10.50
C GLU A 125 -0.67 -0.57 11.42
N GLN A 126 -1.08 -1.61 12.16
CA GLN A 126 -0.16 -2.42 12.97
C GLN A 126 0.89 -3.11 12.10
N ILE A 127 0.46 -3.79 11.02
CA ILE A 127 1.37 -4.43 10.05
C ILE A 127 2.33 -3.40 9.45
N TYR A 128 1.83 -2.24 9.03
CA TYR A 128 2.66 -1.18 8.48
C TYR A 128 3.73 -0.74 9.49
N ARG A 129 3.35 -0.50 10.75
CA ARG A 129 4.27 -0.03 11.79
C ARG A 129 5.29 -1.08 12.21
N SER A 130 4.90 -2.36 12.29
CA SER A 130 5.76 -3.44 12.78
C SER A 130 6.68 -3.99 11.69
N MET A 131 6.17 -4.18 10.47
CA MET A 131 6.89 -4.87 9.39
C MET A 131 7.50 -3.90 8.38
N PHE A 132 6.80 -2.84 7.96
CA PHE A 132 7.19 -2.03 6.80
C PHE A 132 7.89 -0.70 7.16
N LYS A 133 7.48 -0.07 8.26
CA LYS A 133 8.06 1.19 8.74
C LYS A 133 9.56 1.08 9.07
N PRO A 134 10.08 -0.01 9.68
CA PRO A 134 11.51 -0.16 9.92
C PRO A 134 12.35 -0.18 8.62
N PHE A 135 11.78 -0.66 7.52
CA PHE A 135 12.40 -0.66 6.20
C PHE A 135 12.11 0.61 5.39
N LYS A 136 11.73 1.72 6.04
CA LYS A 136 11.52 3.03 5.39
C LYS A 136 10.50 3.02 4.24
N ILE A 137 9.57 2.08 4.22
CA ILE A 137 8.49 2.05 3.22
C ILE A 137 7.51 3.19 3.49
N THR A 138 7.22 3.98 2.46
CA THR A 138 6.24 5.08 2.57
C THR A 138 4.82 4.54 2.68
N ARG A 139 3.92 5.29 3.34
CA ARG A 139 2.49 4.93 3.39
C ARG A 139 1.86 4.77 2.01
N ILE A 140 2.36 5.51 1.01
CA ILE A 140 1.86 5.46 -0.37
C ILE A 140 2.24 4.11 -1.01
N GLN A 141 3.48 3.65 -0.84
CA GLN A 141 3.93 2.35 -1.32
C GLN A 141 3.20 1.19 -0.62
N PHE A 142 3.04 1.27 0.70
CA PHE A 142 2.26 0.28 1.43
C PHE A 142 0.79 0.27 0.99
N LYS A 143 0.18 1.45 0.74
CA LYS A 143 -1.18 1.55 0.18
C LYS A 143 -1.31 0.84 -1.17
N LYS A 144 -0.30 0.94 -2.04
CA LYS A 144 -0.29 0.19 -3.31
C LYS A 144 -0.29 -1.32 -3.06
N LEU A 145 0.53 -1.80 -2.11
CA LEU A 145 0.59 -3.22 -1.76
C LEU A 145 -0.74 -3.76 -1.25
N VAL A 146 -1.44 -3.01 -0.38
CA VAL A 146 -2.72 -3.45 0.21
C VAL A 146 -3.95 -2.98 -0.58
N SER A 147 -3.74 -2.44 -1.79
CA SER A 147 -4.83 -2.01 -2.66
C SER A 147 -5.66 -3.22 -3.12
N GLU A 148 -6.97 -3.04 -3.25
CA GLU A 148 -7.91 -4.08 -3.72
C GLU A 148 -7.55 -4.65 -5.10
N GLN A 149 -6.75 -3.92 -5.87
CA GLN A 149 -6.21 -4.37 -7.16
C GLN A 149 -5.19 -5.53 -7.02
N PHE A 150 -4.48 -5.60 -5.90
CA PHE A 150 -3.40 -6.57 -5.68
C PHE A 150 -3.68 -7.54 -4.55
N ALA A 151 -4.47 -7.10 -3.56
CA ALA A 151 -4.68 -7.80 -2.31
C ALA A 151 -6.15 -7.95 -1.97
N GLN A 152 -6.50 -9.06 -1.33
CA GLN A 152 -7.84 -9.32 -0.83
C GLN A 152 -7.79 -9.66 0.66
N ILE A 153 -8.76 -9.14 1.41
CA ILE A 153 -8.89 -9.38 2.85
C ILE A 153 -10.02 -10.38 3.06
N VAL A 154 -9.72 -11.48 3.76
CA VAL A 154 -10.68 -12.56 4.04
C VAL A 154 -10.72 -12.81 5.54
N THR A 155 -11.91 -13.20 6.02
CA THR A 155 -12.14 -13.61 7.41
C THR A 155 -12.31 -15.12 7.43
N LEU A 156 -11.66 -15.76 8.39
CA LEU A 156 -11.67 -17.20 8.60
C LEU A 156 -12.22 -17.48 10.00
N HIS A 157 -13.28 -18.26 10.09
CA HIS A 157 -13.89 -18.66 11.36
C HIS A 157 -13.11 -19.83 12.00
N ILE A 158 -13.39 -20.06 13.28
CA ILE A 158 -12.73 -21.11 14.07
C ILE A 158 -12.95 -22.47 13.40
N GLY A 159 -11.87 -23.21 13.17
CA GLY A 159 -11.88 -24.53 12.53
C GLY A 159 -11.91 -24.49 11.00
N GLU A 160 -12.09 -23.33 10.37
CA GLU A 160 -11.95 -23.20 8.91
C GLU A 160 -10.48 -23.27 8.49
N ALA A 161 -10.22 -23.85 7.32
CA ALA A 161 -8.88 -24.02 6.80
C ALA A 161 -8.53 -22.94 5.77
N TYR A 162 -7.39 -22.28 5.97
CA TYR A 162 -6.78 -21.43 4.95
C TYR A 162 -6.24 -22.28 3.78
N ALA A 163 -5.60 -23.40 4.13
CA ALA A 163 -5.05 -24.36 3.19
C ALA A 163 -5.17 -25.77 3.76
N MET A 164 -5.46 -26.72 2.89
CA MET A 164 -5.54 -28.15 3.20
C MET A 164 -4.37 -28.88 2.54
N GLN A 165 -3.73 -29.76 3.31
CA GLN A 165 -2.60 -30.59 2.88
C GLN A 165 -2.95 -31.41 1.63
N ASN A 166 -2.06 -31.38 0.64
CA ASN A 166 -2.16 -32.06 -0.66
C ASN A 166 -3.40 -31.70 -1.51
N ILE A 167 -4.13 -30.66 -1.13
CA ILE A 167 -5.35 -30.20 -1.84
C ILE A 167 -5.15 -28.78 -2.37
N THR A 168 -4.83 -27.83 -1.49
CA THR A 168 -4.71 -26.41 -1.86
C THR A 168 -3.42 -26.18 -2.65
N LYS A 169 -3.51 -25.39 -3.73
CA LYS A 169 -2.35 -24.98 -4.55
C LYS A 169 -1.56 -23.85 -3.90
N THR A 170 -0.27 -23.75 -4.21
CA THR A 170 0.66 -22.75 -3.66
C THR A 170 0.86 -21.55 -4.61
N ASP A 171 -0.23 -20.82 -4.90
CA ASP A 171 -0.26 -19.73 -5.89
C ASP A 171 -0.49 -18.32 -5.28
N ARG A 172 -0.58 -18.24 -3.96
CA ARG A 172 -0.83 -17.02 -3.19
C ARG A 172 0.14 -16.87 -2.04
N LEU A 173 0.24 -15.65 -1.55
CA LEU A 173 0.94 -15.28 -0.31
C LEU A 173 -0.09 -14.69 0.65
N GLY A 174 -0.26 -15.28 1.82
CA GLY A 174 -1.13 -14.83 2.89
C GLY A 174 -0.35 -14.27 4.08
N LEU A 175 -0.84 -13.18 4.66
CA LEU A 175 -0.33 -12.57 5.88
C LEU A 175 -1.47 -12.47 6.91
N LEU A 176 -1.25 -13.04 8.09
CA LEU A 176 -2.23 -13.01 9.16
C LEU A 176 -2.26 -11.61 9.81
N MET A 177 -3.42 -10.96 9.81
CA MET A 177 -3.57 -9.62 10.38
C MET A 177 -4.05 -9.66 11.83
N SER A 178 -4.98 -10.57 12.13
CA SER A 178 -5.53 -10.77 13.47
C SER A 178 -5.93 -12.23 13.68
N GLY A 179 -5.96 -12.66 14.95
CA GLY A 179 -6.26 -14.04 15.34
C GLY A 179 -5.02 -14.93 15.46
N LYS A 180 -5.25 -16.25 15.51
CA LYS A 180 -4.21 -17.29 15.56
C LYS A 180 -4.60 -18.45 14.65
N ALA A 181 -3.64 -18.95 13.88
CA ALA A 181 -3.79 -20.14 13.07
C ALA A 181 -2.84 -21.25 13.56
N ASN A 182 -3.18 -22.50 13.29
CA ASN A 182 -2.38 -23.67 13.63
C ASN A 182 -1.95 -24.37 12.35
N VAL A 183 -0.65 -24.65 12.25
CA VAL A 183 -0.10 -25.49 11.17
C VAL A 183 -0.08 -26.93 11.63
N LEU A 184 -0.69 -27.81 10.85
CA LEU A 184 -0.86 -29.22 11.14
C LEU A 184 -0.27 -30.05 10.00
N GLN A 185 0.44 -31.12 10.32
CA GLN A 185 0.87 -32.14 9.36
C GLN A 185 0.37 -33.49 9.86
N ASP A 186 -0.40 -34.20 9.04
CA ASP A 186 -0.96 -35.51 9.39
C ASP A 186 -1.66 -35.50 10.77
N HIS A 187 -2.38 -34.40 11.06
CA HIS A 187 -3.11 -34.12 12.30
C HIS A 187 -2.24 -33.81 13.54
N GLN A 188 -0.92 -33.77 13.41
CA GLN A 188 -0.01 -33.30 14.45
C GLN A 188 0.24 -31.79 14.34
N LEU A 189 0.11 -31.07 15.46
CA LEU A 189 0.38 -29.63 15.52
C LEU A 189 1.88 -29.36 15.38
N LEU A 190 2.27 -28.71 14.28
CA LEU A 190 3.65 -28.29 14.02
C LEU A 190 3.98 -27.01 14.76
N HIS A 191 3.30 -25.91 14.47
CA HIS A 191 3.48 -24.64 15.18
C HIS A 191 2.25 -23.73 15.00
N PRO A 192 1.94 -22.88 16.00
CA PRO A 192 0.96 -21.82 15.83
C PRO A 192 1.56 -20.64 15.05
N ILE A 193 0.72 -19.95 14.29
CA ILE A 193 1.02 -18.71 13.57
C ILE A 193 0.22 -17.58 14.22
N GLY A 194 0.91 -16.48 14.53
CA GLY A 194 0.34 -15.28 15.15
C GLY A 194 0.11 -14.12 14.17
N PRO A 195 -0.45 -13.00 14.66
CA PRO A 195 -0.60 -11.77 13.87
C PRO A 195 0.76 -11.24 13.38
N CYS A 196 0.76 -10.62 12.20
CA CYS A 196 1.96 -10.10 11.51
C CYS A 196 2.97 -11.20 11.09
N GLU A 197 2.52 -12.43 10.92
CA GLU A 197 3.30 -13.55 10.37
C GLU A 197 2.66 -14.06 9.08
N PHE A 198 3.49 -14.54 8.16
CA PHE A 198 2.99 -15.09 6.90
C PHE A 198 2.36 -16.47 7.14
N LEU A 199 1.36 -16.83 6.33
CA LEU A 199 0.72 -18.14 6.40
C LEU A 199 1.45 -19.20 5.57
N ASP A 200 2.07 -18.78 4.46
CA ASP A 200 2.56 -19.63 3.37
C ASP A 200 3.85 -19.10 2.76
N SER A 201 4.68 -18.41 3.56
CA SER A 201 5.98 -17.89 3.12
C SER A 201 6.91 -18.96 2.54
N PRO A 202 7.04 -20.20 3.10
CA PRO A 202 7.86 -21.24 2.47
C PRO A 202 7.29 -21.70 1.13
N GLU A 203 5.97 -21.91 1.05
CA GLU A 203 5.28 -22.32 -0.16
C GLU A 203 5.37 -21.26 -1.27
N PHE A 204 5.31 -19.97 -0.90
CA PHE A 204 5.47 -18.87 -1.84
C PHE A 204 6.90 -18.71 -2.35
N GLU A 205 7.92 -18.90 -1.50
CA GLU A 205 9.33 -18.79 -1.89
C GLU A 205 9.80 -20.03 -2.66
N SER A 206 9.25 -21.21 -2.34
CA SER A 206 9.45 -22.38 -3.17
C SER A 206 8.89 -22.06 -4.56
N ARG A 207 9.78 -21.85 -5.53
CA ARG A 207 9.46 -21.57 -6.94
C ARG A 207 8.94 -22.84 -7.62
N GLY A 208 7.99 -23.49 -6.97
CA GLY A 208 7.32 -24.69 -7.41
C GLY A 208 6.56 -24.45 -8.70
N SER A 209 6.42 -25.51 -9.47
CA SER A 209 5.50 -25.52 -10.60
C SER A 209 4.10 -25.07 -10.16
N SER A 210 3.27 -24.55 -11.06
CA SER A 210 1.89 -24.13 -10.76
C SER A 210 0.98 -25.26 -10.20
N GLU A 211 1.52 -26.47 -10.08
CA GLU A 211 0.87 -27.68 -9.56
C GLU A 211 1.28 -28.02 -8.12
N ASP A 212 2.24 -27.31 -7.55
CA ASP A 212 2.67 -27.54 -6.18
C ASP A 212 1.52 -27.28 -5.20
N LYS A 213 1.39 -28.20 -4.24
CA LYS A 213 0.32 -28.20 -3.24
C LYS A 213 0.91 -28.09 -1.85
N PHE A 214 0.15 -27.46 -0.96
CA PHE A 214 0.50 -27.35 0.45
C PHE A 214 0.83 -28.72 1.05
N LYS A 215 1.95 -28.82 1.76
CA LYS A 215 2.36 -30.07 2.45
C LYS A 215 1.82 -30.16 3.88
N VAL A 216 1.24 -29.08 4.37
CA VAL A 216 0.66 -28.93 5.70
C VAL A 216 -0.74 -28.33 5.57
N SER A 217 -1.57 -28.54 6.58
CA SER A 217 -2.87 -27.86 6.70
C SER A 217 -2.75 -26.67 7.63
N VAL A 218 -3.32 -25.54 7.25
CA VAL A 218 -3.33 -24.31 8.06
C VAL A 218 -4.77 -24.04 8.47
N ILE A 219 -5.07 -24.18 9.76
CA ILE A 219 -6.44 -24.12 10.30
C ILE A 219 -6.55 -22.98 11.30
N ALA A 220 -7.63 -22.21 11.25
CA ALA A 220 -7.92 -21.15 12.21
C ALA A 220 -8.17 -21.71 13.61
N ALA A 221 -7.35 -21.30 14.58
CA ALA A 221 -7.54 -21.61 15.99
C ALA A 221 -8.51 -20.63 16.67
N THR A 222 -8.53 -19.38 16.21
CA THR A 222 -9.51 -18.35 16.58
C THR A 222 -10.11 -17.74 15.32
N THR A 223 -11.12 -16.88 15.45
CA THR A 223 -11.54 -16.04 14.31
C THR A 223 -10.35 -15.21 13.85
N CYS A 224 -9.98 -15.37 12.58
CA CYS A 224 -8.80 -14.79 11.97
C CYS A 224 -9.20 -13.86 10.83
N ARG A 225 -8.42 -12.81 10.62
CA ARG A 225 -8.46 -12.03 9.39
C ARG A 225 -7.09 -12.04 8.78
N TYR A 226 -7.02 -12.33 7.49
CA TYR A 226 -5.78 -12.34 6.75
C TYR A 226 -5.95 -11.55 5.46
N ILE A 227 -4.83 -11.02 4.99
CA ILE A 227 -4.72 -10.43 3.66
C ILE A 227 -3.93 -11.40 2.80
N PHE A 228 -4.36 -11.62 1.57
CA PHE A 228 -3.59 -12.43 0.63
C PHE A 228 -3.41 -11.71 -0.70
N TRP A 229 -2.32 -12.06 -1.37
CA TRP A 229 -1.98 -11.60 -2.70
C TRP A 229 -1.82 -12.80 -3.63
N GLN A 230 -2.31 -12.68 -4.85
CA GLN A 230 -1.97 -13.66 -5.90
C GLN A 230 -0.52 -13.45 -6.34
N ARG A 231 0.20 -14.54 -6.67
CA ARG A 231 1.59 -14.45 -7.11
C ARG A 231 1.75 -13.55 -8.34
N SER A 232 0.90 -13.71 -9.36
CA SER A 232 0.91 -12.87 -10.57
C SER A 232 0.72 -11.38 -10.28
N ALA A 233 -0.14 -11.04 -9.31
CA ALA A 233 -0.39 -9.67 -8.90
C ALA A 233 0.84 -9.05 -8.19
N LEU A 234 1.52 -9.83 -7.33
CA LEU A 234 2.77 -9.39 -6.69
C LEU A 234 3.91 -9.23 -7.70
N GLU A 235 4.07 -10.18 -8.62
CA GLU A 235 5.10 -10.09 -9.68
C GLU A 235 4.94 -8.82 -10.52
N TYR A 236 3.70 -8.49 -10.90
CA TYR A 236 3.42 -7.24 -11.60
C TYR A 236 3.77 -6.00 -10.76
N LEU A 237 3.44 -6.01 -9.47
CA LEU A 237 3.75 -4.91 -8.57
C LEU A 237 5.27 -4.74 -8.38
N PHE A 238 6.01 -5.85 -8.32
CA PHE A 238 7.47 -5.86 -8.15
C PHE A 238 8.22 -5.29 -9.35
N VAL A 239 7.70 -5.47 -10.56
CA VAL A 239 8.25 -4.82 -11.76
C VAL A 239 8.13 -3.29 -11.66
N LYS A 240 7.06 -2.77 -11.06
CA LYS A 240 6.84 -1.33 -10.91
C LYS A 240 7.58 -0.72 -9.73
N GLU A 241 7.68 -1.44 -8.61
CA GLU A 241 8.22 -0.94 -7.34
C GLU A 241 9.32 -1.90 -6.84
N THR A 242 10.51 -1.80 -7.43
CA THR A 242 11.64 -2.70 -7.14
C THR A 242 12.09 -2.65 -5.68
N TYR A 243 12.06 -1.48 -5.05
CA TYR A 243 12.39 -1.35 -3.62
C TYR A 243 11.41 -2.13 -2.73
N LEU A 244 10.11 -2.04 -3.04
CA LEU A 244 9.08 -2.76 -2.31
C LEU A 244 9.25 -4.27 -2.48
N ALA A 245 9.63 -4.72 -3.68
CA ALA A 245 9.94 -6.13 -3.96
C ALA A 245 11.07 -6.65 -3.07
N THR A 246 12.18 -5.93 -2.99
CA THR A 246 13.33 -6.29 -2.14
C THR A 246 12.95 -6.37 -0.66
N VAL A 247 12.15 -5.40 -0.17
CA VAL A 247 11.69 -5.41 1.22
C VAL A 247 10.76 -6.59 1.48
N LEU A 248 9.80 -6.89 0.59
CA LEU A 248 8.90 -8.02 0.78
C LEU A 248 9.65 -9.36 0.74
N ALA A 249 10.59 -9.54 -0.19
CA ALA A 249 11.45 -10.74 -0.25
C ALA A 249 12.26 -10.90 1.05
N THR A 250 12.79 -9.81 1.60
CA THR A 250 13.51 -9.83 2.88
C THR A 250 12.60 -10.22 4.05
N LEU A 251 11.36 -9.73 4.06
CA LEU A 251 10.37 -10.08 5.09
C LEU A 251 9.96 -11.57 5.00
N ILE A 252 9.75 -12.09 3.79
CA ILE A 252 9.44 -13.49 3.53
C ILE A 252 10.60 -14.37 4.00
N ALA A 253 11.84 -14.05 3.61
CA ALA A 253 13.03 -14.79 4.02
C ALA A 253 13.22 -14.80 5.55
N LYS A 254 12.97 -13.65 6.21
CA LYS A 254 12.99 -13.54 7.68
C LYS A 254 11.96 -14.46 8.32
N ASP A 255 10.72 -14.47 7.81
CA ASP A 255 9.63 -15.30 8.34
C ASP A 255 9.92 -16.80 8.19
N ILE A 256 10.39 -17.22 7.00
CA ILE A 256 10.85 -18.60 6.76
C ILE A 256 11.94 -18.99 7.77
N THR A 257 12.92 -18.10 7.97
CA THR A 257 14.02 -18.33 8.91
C THR A 257 13.50 -18.55 10.33
N ILE A 258 12.57 -17.70 10.80
CA ILE A 258 11.96 -17.82 12.14
C ILE A 258 11.21 -19.15 12.28
N LYS A 259 10.41 -19.52 11.28
CA LYS A 259 9.68 -20.81 11.27
C LYS A 259 10.63 -22.00 11.29
N LEU A 260 11.70 -21.97 10.51
CA LEU A 260 12.73 -23.02 10.51
C LEU A 260 13.37 -23.17 11.89
N TYR A 261 13.77 -22.07 12.54
CA TYR A 261 14.30 -22.14 13.92
C TYR A 261 13.25 -22.67 14.91
N SER A 262 11.99 -22.22 14.81
CA SER A 262 10.91 -22.69 15.68
C SER A 262 10.63 -24.18 15.52
N MET A 263 10.75 -24.71 14.31
CA MET A 263 10.58 -26.14 14.01
C MET A 263 11.77 -26.95 14.52
N ASN A 264 12.97 -26.46 14.26
CA ASN A 264 14.22 -27.10 14.65
C ASN A 264 14.37 -27.17 16.18
N ASN A 265 13.86 -26.19 16.94
CA ASN A 265 13.74 -26.24 18.41
C ASN A 265 12.97 -27.45 18.95
N LYS A 266 12.17 -28.12 18.12
CA LYS A 266 11.37 -29.29 18.50
C LYS A 266 12.07 -30.60 18.18
N ILE A 267 13.14 -30.58 17.39
CA ILE A 267 13.94 -31.76 17.05
C ILE A 267 15.04 -31.87 18.11
N MET A 268 14.77 -32.65 19.15
CA MET A 268 15.78 -33.03 20.14
C MET A 268 16.58 -34.22 19.60
N THR A 269 17.90 -34.09 19.58
CA THR A 269 18.78 -35.24 19.28
C THR A 269 18.68 -36.28 20.40
N ASP A 270 18.99 -37.55 20.12
CA ASP A 270 18.99 -38.65 21.11
C ASP A 270 19.85 -38.38 22.36
N LYS A 271 20.73 -37.37 22.30
CA LYS A 271 21.58 -36.92 23.41
C LYS A 271 20.98 -35.76 24.22
N GLY A 272 19.73 -35.37 23.96
CA GLY A 272 19.03 -34.26 24.64
C GLY A 272 19.53 -32.87 24.25
N SER A 273 20.41 -32.75 23.24
CA SER A 273 20.89 -31.46 22.73
C SER A 273 19.99 -30.95 21.61
N HIS A 274 19.75 -29.64 21.62
CA HIS A 274 19.07 -28.93 20.55
C HIS A 274 19.99 -28.83 19.32
N LEU A 275 19.46 -29.08 18.12
CA LEU A 275 20.23 -29.07 16.89
C LEU A 275 20.50 -27.60 16.48
N ASP A 276 21.74 -27.15 16.34
CA ASP A 276 22.02 -25.81 15.82
C ASP A 276 22.44 -25.90 14.35
N ILE A 277 21.51 -25.57 13.45
CA ILE A 277 21.69 -25.60 12.00
C ILE A 277 22.72 -24.57 11.48
N ARG A 278 23.15 -23.61 12.32
CA ARG A 278 24.16 -22.61 11.93
C ARG A 278 25.59 -23.13 12.01
N LEU A 279 25.83 -24.15 12.83
CA LEU A 279 27.15 -24.78 12.85
C LEU A 279 27.28 -25.70 11.64
N PRO A 280 28.39 -25.65 10.89
CA PRO A 280 28.72 -26.74 9.99
C PRO A 280 28.72 -28.03 10.83
N SER A 281 27.93 -29.02 10.42
CA SER A 281 27.85 -30.29 11.13
C SER A 281 29.22 -30.95 11.09
N ILE A 282 30.05 -30.75 12.12
CA ILE A 282 31.30 -31.49 12.28
C ILE A 282 30.90 -32.88 12.78
N THR A 283 30.37 -33.69 11.87
CA THR A 283 30.14 -35.10 12.16
C THR A 283 30.41 -35.99 10.95
N PRO A 284 31.67 -36.07 10.51
CA PRO A 284 32.23 -37.33 10.04
C PRO A 284 32.72 -38.21 11.22
N ALA A 285 32.98 -37.62 12.39
CA ALA A 285 33.63 -38.31 13.52
C ALA A 285 32.73 -39.23 14.37
N LEU A 286 31.41 -39.27 14.13
CA LEU A 286 30.51 -40.30 14.68
C LEU A 286 30.05 -41.32 13.63
N ALA A 287 30.40 -41.13 12.35
CA ALA A 287 30.20 -42.13 11.30
C ALA A 287 31.35 -43.17 11.25
N SER A 288 32.39 -43.01 12.08
CA SER A 288 33.48 -43.99 12.23
C SER A 288 33.30 -44.85 13.48
N LYS A 289 32.22 -45.63 13.52
CA LYS A 289 32.31 -47.01 14.00
C LYS A 289 31.76 -47.89 12.89
N GLU A 290 32.66 -48.22 11.96
CA GLU A 290 32.50 -49.36 11.08
C GLU A 290 32.04 -50.56 11.90
N CYS A 291 30.77 -50.97 11.73
CA CYS A 291 30.36 -52.31 12.11
C CYS A 291 31.00 -53.26 11.09
N LYS A 292 32.26 -53.66 11.34
CA LYS A 292 32.90 -54.74 10.60
C LYS A 292 32.06 -56.00 10.76
N PRO A 293 31.66 -56.70 9.69
CA PRO A 293 31.13 -58.04 9.82
C PRO A 293 32.25 -58.97 10.33
N PRO A 294 31.97 -59.92 11.24
CA PRO A 294 32.99 -60.83 11.74
C PRO A 294 33.44 -61.76 10.60
N ILE A 295 34.72 -61.65 10.25
CA ILE A 295 35.42 -62.62 9.40
C ILE A 295 35.62 -63.89 10.22
N VAL A 296 34.78 -64.90 9.98
CA VAL A 296 35.07 -66.28 10.39
C VAL A 296 35.97 -66.89 9.33
N LYS A 297 37.27 -66.98 9.63
CA LYS A 297 38.19 -67.90 8.95
C LYS A 297 38.68 -68.93 9.95
N THR A 298 38.07 -70.12 9.97
CA THR A 298 38.83 -71.35 10.28
C THR A 298 38.18 -72.58 9.65
N LEU A 299 38.98 -73.29 8.85
CA LEU A 299 38.98 -74.74 8.60
C LEU A 299 37.76 -75.41 7.91
N LYS A 300 37.88 -75.63 6.58
CA LYS A 300 38.39 -76.91 6.02
C LYS A 300 38.33 -76.91 4.49
N LYS A 301 39.50 -77.04 3.89
CA LYS A 301 39.71 -77.51 2.53
C LYS A 301 39.68 -79.04 2.59
N LEU A 302 38.65 -79.66 2.00
CA LEU A 302 38.61 -81.04 1.52
C LEU A 302 37.45 -81.06 0.52
N ALA A 303 37.80 -81.00 -0.76
CA ALA A 303 37.58 -82.10 -1.70
C ALA A 303 36.32 -81.81 -2.54
N VAL A 304 36.47 -81.37 -3.79
CA VAL A 304 36.59 -82.24 -4.99
C VAL A 304 35.21 -82.42 -5.63
N ILE A 305 35.09 -81.83 -6.83
CA ILE A 305 34.41 -82.35 -8.04
C ILE A 305 32.88 -82.18 -8.19
N SER A 306 32.50 -81.47 -9.27
CA SER A 306 31.40 -81.77 -10.22
C SER A 306 29.97 -81.61 -9.71
N SER A 307 28.93 -81.33 -10.48
CA SER A 307 28.64 -80.73 -11.79
C SER A 307 27.10 -80.64 -11.84
N HIS A 308 26.56 -79.92 -12.83
CA HIS A 308 25.21 -80.10 -13.37
C HIS A 308 23.96 -79.71 -12.56
N CYS A 309 23.34 -78.60 -13.01
CA CYS A 309 21.90 -78.55 -13.32
C CYS A 309 21.54 -79.67 -14.33
N PRO A 310 20.32 -80.24 -14.37
CA PRO A 310 19.13 -79.44 -14.73
C PRO A 310 17.73 -79.92 -14.24
N LYS A 311 16.77 -79.00 -14.40
CA LYS A 311 15.35 -79.15 -14.82
C LYS A 311 14.35 -79.96 -13.96
N SER A 312 13.17 -79.35 -13.85
CA SER A 312 11.90 -79.78 -13.23
C SER A 312 11.28 -81.03 -13.89
N PRO A 313 10.24 -81.69 -13.30
CA PRO A 313 8.86 -81.19 -13.38
C PRO A 313 7.93 -81.47 -12.16
N ILE A 314 6.76 -80.82 -12.23
CA ILE A 314 5.55 -80.86 -11.40
C ILE A 314 4.95 -82.29 -11.27
N PRO A 315 4.22 -82.60 -10.19
CA PRO A 315 2.82 -83.01 -10.41
C PRO A 315 1.81 -82.37 -9.43
N ALA A 316 0.58 -82.25 -9.93
CA ALA A 316 -0.61 -81.78 -9.25
C ALA A 316 -1.15 -82.79 -8.21
N GLY A 317 -1.86 -82.29 -7.19
CA GLY A 317 -2.61 -83.10 -6.23
C GLY A 317 -3.60 -82.27 -5.40
N LYS A 318 -4.89 -82.54 -5.61
CA LYS A 318 -6.11 -81.99 -4.98
C LYS A 318 -6.15 -82.06 -3.44
N CYS A 319 -6.91 -81.13 -2.81
CA CYS A 319 -7.86 -81.33 -1.69
C CYS A 319 -8.77 -80.06 -1.60
N ILE A 320 -10.02 -80.08 -2.07
CA ILE A 320 -11.28 -80.30 -1.33
C ILE A 320 -11.52 -79.30 -0.19
N SER A 321 -12.29 -78.24 -0.48
CA SER A 321 -13.62 -77.91 0.09
C SER A 321 -14.18 -76.69 -0.64
#